data_AF-A0A2P6MTK1-F1
#
_entry.id   AF-A0A2P6MTK1-F1
#
_cell.length_a   1.000
_cell.length_b   1.000
_cell.length_c   1.000
_cell.angle_alpha   90.00
_cell.angle_beta   90.00
_cell.angle_gamma   90.00
#
_symmetry.space_group_name_H-M   'P 1'
#
loop_
_entity.id
_entity.type
_entity.pdbx_description
1 polymer ?
#
loop_
_entity_poly.entity_id
_entity_poly.type
_entity_poly.pdbx_seq_one_letter_code
_entity_poly.pdbx_strand_id
1 'polypeptide(L)'
;MSGVHAIACALIELGKKTEALTMAQTYGRGPANRTKDAHLKSYGFLLRSKGQYLLGHSTTTKSWTQGRVIQFDSNWTIPKGMPDFPDERGIDVAVRELKEEVGIGPIGIVFNAMRQTNIDLDSEKLKPLLPDSARDTALPKYTYKTGRGKQVNVFFIDDPKGLLREVELSCPSIIKDATGSLSGLNGAPEIDCFTFADWQEAERMVFESQRFMFKTE
;
A
#
# COMPACT_ATOMS: atom_id res chain seq x y z
N MET A 1 -41.48 1.08 -9.95
CA MET A 1 -40.03 0.99 -9.73
C MET A 1 -39.79 -0.17 -8.80
N SER A 2 -39.16 -1.23 -9.31
CA SER A 2 -39.22 -2.61 -8.82
C SER A 2 -38.25 -2.88 -7.68
N GLY A 3 -38.67 -3.73 -6.73
CA GLY A 3 -37.93 -4.10 -5.51
C GLY A 3 -36.55 -4.73 -5.72
N VAL A 4 -36.12 -4.95 -6.96
CA VAL A 4 -34.78 -5.47 -7.31
C VAL A 4 -33.68 -4.44 -7.02
N HIS A 5 -33.97 -3.14 -7.16
CA HIS A 5 -32.97 -2.09 -6.91
C HIS A 5 -32.64 -1.92 -5.42
N ALA A 6 -33.64 -2.08 -4.55
CA ALA A 6 -33.46 -1.99 -3.09
C ALA A 6 -32.62 -3.16 -2.53
N ILE A 7 -32.78 -4.36 -3.09
CA ILE A 7 -32.01 -5.55 -2.69
C ILE A 7 -30.54 -5.41 -3.11
N ALA A 8 -30.27 -4.86 -4.30
CA ALA A 8 -28.90 -4.63 -4.77
C ALA A 8 -28.13 -3.63 -3.87
N CYS A 9 -28.76 -2.52 -3.47
CA CYS A 9 -28.15 -1.55 -2.57
C CYS A 9 -27.88 -2.14 -1.17
N ALA A 10 -28.81 -2.93 -0.63
CA ALA A 10 -28.66 -3.58 0.67
C ALA A 10 -27.54 -4.64 0.68
N LEU A 11 -27.36 -5.39 -0.42
CA LEU A 11 -26.28 -6.37 -0.56
C LEU A 11 -24.91 -5.70 -0.71
N ILE A 12 -24.82 -4.53 -1.37
CA ILE A 12 -23.60 -3.73 -1.43
C ILE A 12 -23.24 -3.17 -0.05
N GLU A 13 -24.21 -2.71 0.74
CA GLU A 13 -23.97 -2.25 2.11
C GLU A 13 -23.59 -3.38 3.06
N LEU A 14 -24.19 -4.56 2.92
CA LEU A 14 -23.81 -5.75 3.68
C LEU A 14 -22.41 -6.25 3.30
N GLY A 15 -22.05 -6.22 2.01
CA GLY A 15 -20.69 -6.51 1.55
C GLY A 15 -19.66 -5.57 2.18
N LYS A 16 -19.92 -4.26 2.14
CA LYS A 16 -19.06 -3.23 2.76
C LYS A 16 -18.92 -3.39 4.27
N LYS A 17 -20.01 -3.71 4.98
CA LYS A 17 -19.99 -3.94 6.44
C LYS A 17 -19.27 -5.22 6.82
N THR A 18 -19.41 -6.28 6.04
CA THR A 18 -18.75 -7.57 6.30
C THR A 18 -17.25 -7.48 6.03
N GLU A 19 -16.83 -6.77 4.97
CA GLU A 19 -15.41 -6.48 4.72
C GLU A 19 -14.80 -5.60 5.83
N ALA A 20 -15.49 -4.54 6.27
CA ALA A 20 -15.01 -3.67 7.35
C ALA A 20 -14.83 -4.41 8.70
N LEU A 21 -15.77 -5.29 9.07
CA LEU A 21 -15.67 -6.10 10.29
C LEU A 21 -14.57 -7.16 10.21
N THR A 22 -14.41 -7.81 9.05
CA THR A 22 -13.35 -8.82 8.84
C THR A 22 -11.97 -8.16 8.82
N MET A 23 -11.87 -6.95 8.26
CA MET A 23 -10.63 -6.17 8.30
C MET A 23 -10.25 -5.74 9.72
N ALA A 24 -11.18 -5.19 10.50
CA ALA A 24 -10.88 -4.76 11.87
C ALA A 24 -10.40 -5.91 12.78
N GLN A 25 -10.83 -7.15 12.53
CA GLN A 25 -10.44 -8.33 13.31
C GLN A 25 -9.16 -9.03 12.80
N THR A 26 -8.84 -8.95 11.51
CA THR A 26 -7.69 -9.69 10.93
C THR A 26 -6.37 -8.92 11.00
N TYR A 27 -6.39 -7.58 11.03
CA TYR A 27 -5.17 -6.73 10.99
C TYR A 27 -4.73 -6.18 12.36
N GLY A 28 -5.20 -6.78 13.45
CA GLY A 28 -4.61 -6.53 14.77
C GLY A 28 -3.20 -7.11 14.80
N ARG A 29 -2.17 -6.27 14.62
CA ARG A 29 -0.75 -6.67 14.75
C ARG A 29 -0.59 -7.60 15.96
N GLY A 30 -0.20 -8.84 15.72
CA GLY A 30 0.09 -9.81 16.78
C GLY A 30 1.18 -9.31 17.73
N PRO A 31 1.29 -9.90 18.94
CA PRO A 31 2.28 -9.47 19.94
C PRO A 31 3.70 -9.50 19.37
N ALA A 32 4.45 -8.43 19.67
CA ALA A 32 5.74 -8.09 19.07
C ALA A 32 6.89 -9.05 19.47
N ASN A 33 6.84 -10.30 19.01
CA ASN A 33 8.01 -11.19 18.96
C ASN A 33 8.58 -11.19 17.54
N ARG A 34 9.04 -10.03 17.09
CA ARG A 34 9.72 -9.87 15.79
C ARG A 34 11.21 -10.21 15.97
N THR A 35 11.75 -11.08 15.12
CA THR A 35 13.19 -11.40 15.12
C THR A 35 13.97 -10.18 14.63
N LYS A 36 15.16 -9.91 15.20
CA LYS A 36 15.98 -8.73 14.86
C LYS A 36 16.24 -8.57 13.36
N ASP A 37 16.30 -9.67 12.62
CA ASP A 37 16.58 -9.68 11.18
C ASP A 37 15.36 -9.35 10.30
N ALA A 38 14.14 -9.66 10.75
CA ALA A 38 12.91 -9.34 10.00
C ALA A 38 12.70 -7.81 9.89
N HIS A 39 13.19 -7.04 10.88
CA HIS A 39 13.14 -5.58 10.87
C HIS A 39 13.98 -4.91 9.78
N LEU A 40 14.88 -5.66 9.13
CA LEU A 40 15.78 -5.13 8.12
C LEU A 40 15.23 -5.25 6.69
N LYS A 41 13.99 -5.72 6.50
CA LYS A 41 13.37 -5.81 5.16
C LYS A 41 12.06 -5.00 5.08
N SER A 42 11.85 -4.36 3.94
CA SER A 42 10.57 -3.79 3.53
C SER A 42 10.17 -4.27 2.14
N TYR A 43 8.87 -4.28 1.89
CA TYR A 43 8.30 -4.62 0.60
C TYR A 43 7.21 -3.62 0.24
N GLY A 44 7.08 -3.29 -1.05
CA GLY A 44 6.07 -2.34 -1.51
C GLY A 44 5.92 -2.32 -3.03
N PHE A 45 5.07 -1.43 -3.52
CA PHE A 45 4.79 -1.28 -4.94
C PHE A 45 5.16 0.11 -5.47
N LEU A 46 5.84 0.15 -6.61
CA LEU A 46 5.88 1.32 -7.48
C LEU A 46 4.73 1.20 -8.48
N LEU A 47 3.72 2.06 -8.32
CA LEU A 47 2.50 2.05 -9.14
C LEU A 47 2.56 3.20 -10.15
N ARG A 48 2.57 2.88 -11.44
CA ARG A 48 2.45 3.84 -12.54
C ARG A 48 1.07 3.72 -13.16
N SER A 49 0.36 4.83 -13.33
CA SER A 49 -0.97 4.89 -13.95
C SER A 49 -1.01 6.04 -14.95
N LYS A 50 -1.27 5.75 -16.23
CA LYS A 50 -1.20 6.74 -17.33
C LYS A 50 0.09 7.60 -17.28
N GLY A 51 1.23 6.95 -17.09
CA GLY A 51 2.55 7.61 -17.09
C GLY A 51 2.89 8.43 -15.83
N GLN A 52 2.01 8.51 -14.83
CA GLN A 52 2.30 9.15 -13.54
C GLN A 52 2.35 8.11 -12.42
N TYR A 53 3.08 8.42 -11.36
CA TYR A 53 3.32 7.54 -10.23
C TYR A 53 2.46 7.91 -9.03
N LEU A 54 1.84 6.92 -8.41
CA LEU A 54 1.11 7.11 -7.16
C LEU A 54 2.09 7.24 -6.00
N LEU A 55 1.97 8.35 -5.26
CA LEU A 55 2.73 8.62 -4.04
C LEU A 55 1.78 8.90 -2.87
N GLY A 56 2.18 8.45 -1.67
CA GLY A 56 1.55 8.77 -0.40
C GLY A 56 2.41 9.73 0.41
N HIS A 57 1.79 10.74 1.01
CA HIS A 57 2.43 11.63 1.97
C HIS A 57 2.38 10.98 3.36
N SER A 58 3.54 10.64 3.91
CA SER A 58 3.63 9.99 5.22
C SER A 58 3.30 10.96 6.34
N THR A 59 2.37 10.57 7.21
CA THR A 59 2.02 11.33 8.40
C THR A 59 3.12 11.14 9.45
N THR A 60 4.17 11.97 9.41
CA THR A 60 5.24 11.97 10.43
C THR A 60 5.46 13.35 11.05
N THR A 61 5.83 13.37 12.33
CA THR A 61 6.26 14.58 13.03
C THR A 61 7.79 14.68 13.01
N LYS A 62 8.32 15.78 12.50
CA LYS A 62 9.76 16.05 12.41
C LYS A 62 10.35 16.49 13.75
N SER A 63 9.56 17.19 14.58
CA SER A 63 9.97 17.62 15.91
C SER A 63 8.77 17.81 16.83
N TRP A 64 8.97 17.43 18.09
CA TRP A 64 8.07 17.68 19.21
C TRP A 64 8.79 18.62 20.18
N THR A 65 8.28 19.83 20.35
CA THR A 65 8.73 20.71 21.43
C THR A 65 7.49 21.14 22.20
N GLN A 66 7.47 20.88 23.52
CA GLN A 66 6.41 21.30 24.45
C GLN A 66 4.99 20.82 24.06
N GLY A 67 4.85 19.59 23.60
CA GLY A 67 3.53 19.00 23.36
C GLY A 67 2.80 19.53 22.11
N ARG A 68 3.50 20.24 21.21
CA ARG A 68 2.94 20.72 19.93
C ARG A 68 3.73 20.14 18.76
N VAL A 69 3.01 19.73 17.72
CA VAL A 69 3.58 19.40 16.41
C VAL A 69 4.03 20.70 15.75
N ILE A 70 5.33 20.87 15.57
CA ILE A 70 5.90 22.11 15.03
C ILE A 70 6.14 21.98 13.52
N GLN A 71 6.35 20.76 13.04
CA GLN A 71 6.63 20.52 11.63
C GLN A 71 6.26 19.08 11.24
N PHE A 72 5.44 18.94 10.21
CA PHE A 72 5.26 17.67 9.51
C PHE A 72 6.42 17.49 8.53
N ASP A 73 6.93 16.28 8.39
CA ASP A 73 7.83 16.02 7.27
C ASP A 73 7.01 15.98 5.99
N SER A 74 7.39 16.79 5.02
CA SER A 74 6.84 16.76 3.66
C SER A 74 7.35 15.54 2.86
N ASN A 75 7.37 14.37 3.50
CA ASN A 75 7.98 13.18 2.93
C ASN A 75 6.95 12.38 2.15
N TRP A 76 7.12 12.35 0.83
CA TRP A 76 6.37 11.46 -0.04
C TRP A 76 7.10 10.13 -0.21
N THR A 77 6.34 9.05 -0.35
CA THR A 77 6.87 7.70 -0.54
C THR A 77 5.94 6.86 -1.40
N ILE A 78 6.47 5.77 -1.93
CA ILE A 78 5.65 4.64 -2.37
C ILE A 78 5.06 3.90 -1.17
N PRO A 79 3.90 3.22 -1.33
CA PRO A 79 3.35 2.38 -0.29
C PRO A 79 4.23 1.16 -0.05
N LYS A 80 4.61 0.94 1.21
CA LYS A 80 5.50 -0.14 1.63
C LYS A 80 5.48 -0.31 3.15
N GLY A 81 5.74 -1.52 3.59
CA GLY A 81 6.03 -1.77 4.99
C GLY A 81 6.80 -3.06 5.21
N MET A 82 6.72 -3.58 6.43
CA MET A 82 7.58 -4.67 6.91
C MET A 82 6.78 -5.96 7.02
N PRO A 83 7.43 -7.12 6.93
CA PRO A 83 6.80 -8.37 7.31
C PRO A 83 6.27 -8.29 8.74
N ASP A 84 5.06 -8.80 8.94
CA ASP A 84 4.50 -9.04 10.28
C ASP A 84 5.01 -10.38 10.84
N PHE A 85 5.32 -11.33 9.96
CA PHE A 85 5.89 -12.64 10.30
C PHE A 85 7.22 -12.87 9.56
N PRO A 86 8.19 -13.60 10.17
CA PRO A 86 9.49 -13.84 9.55
C PRO A 86 9.44 -14.56 8.20
N ASP A 87 8.42 -15.38 7.98
CA ASP A 87 8.17 -16.22 6.81
C ASP A 87 7.14 -15.63 5.83
N GLU A 88 6.65 -14.41 6.08
CA GLU A 88 5.72 -13.73 5.18
C GLU A 88 6.41 -13.47 3.82
N ARG A 89 5.80 -13.94 2.72
CA ARG A 89 6.35 -13.73 1.37
C ARG A 89 6.37 -12.25 1.05
N GLY A 90 7.45 -11.79 0.41
CA GLY A 90 7.63 -10.36 0.12
C GLY A 90 6.49 -9.73 -0.71
N ILE A 91 5.93 -10.47 -1.66
CA ILE A 91 4.78 -9.99 -2.45
C ILE A 91 3.50 -9.89 -1.61
N ASP A 92 3.30 -10.82 -0.68
CA ASP A 92 2.15 -10.79 0.24
C ASP A 92 2.25 -9.58 1.18
N VAL A 93 3.46 -9.28 1.68
CA VAL A 93 3.73 -8.04 2.42
C VAL A 93 3.37 -6.81 1.58
N ALA A 94 3.86 -6.72 0.34
CA ALA A 94 3.58 -5.57 -0.52
C ALA A 94 2.07 -5.38 -0.79
N VAL A 95 1.32 -6.47 -0.97
CA VAL A 95 -0.14 -6.44 -1.18
C VAL A 95 -0.88 -6.01 0.08
N ARG A 96 -0.48 -6.53 1.25
CA ARG A 96 -1.06 -6.10 2.54
C ARG A 96 -0.83 -4.60 2.77
N GLU A 97 0.40 -4.14 2.58
CA GLU A 97 0.78 -2.74 2.80
C GLU A 97 0.08 -1.80 1.80
N LEU A 98 -0.09 -2.21 0.54
CA LEU A 98 -0.88 -1.45 -0.42
C LEU A 98 -2.35 -1.27 0.03
N LYS A 99 -2.92 -2.31 0.62
CA LYS A 99 -4.28 -2.26 1.16
C LYS A 99 -4.36 -1.40 2.41
N GLU A 100 -3.37 -1.50 3.30
CA GLU A 100 -3.30 -0.78 4.57
C GLU A 100 -3.03 0.73 4.38
N GLU A 101 -2.14 1.08 3.45
CA GLU A 101 -1.70 2.47 3.25
C GLU A 101 -2.52 3.21 2.19
N VAL A 102 -3.13 2.52 1.23
CA VAL A 102 -3.81 3.13 0.06
C VAL A 102 -5.27 2.69 -0.10
N GLY A 103 -5.73 1.68 0.66
CA GLY A 103 -7.11 1.21 0.61
C GLY A 103 -7.42 0.40 -0.66
N ILE A 104 -6.40 0.13 -1.48
CA ILE A 104 -6.54 -0.67 -2.70
C ILE A 104 -6.48 -2.15 -2.30
N GLY A 105 -7.64 -2.80 -2.31
CA GLY A 105 -7.75 -4.24 -2.09
C GLY A 105 -7.10 -5.07 -3.21
N PRO A 106 -6.85 -6.37 -2.95
CA PRO A 106 -6.09 -7.23 -3.84
C PRO A 106 -6.73 -7.54 -5.21
N ILE A 107 -7.98 -7.14 -5.50
CA ILE A 107 -8.79 -7.87 -6.50
C ILE A 107 -9.05 -7.16 -7.83
N GLY A 108 -8.96 -5.83 -7.94
CA GLY A 108 -9.38 -5.16 -9.20
C GLY A 108 -8.24 -4.76 -10.13
N ILE A 109 -7.23 -4.09 -9.59
CA ILE A 109 -6.40 -3.19 -10.41
C ILE A 109 -4.97 -3.66 -10.56
N VAL A 110 -4.40 -4.24 -9.50
CA VAL A 110 -3.09 -4.92 -9.57
C VAL A 110 -3.15 -6.05 -10.62
N PHE A 111 -4.26 -6.78 -10.68
CA PHE A 111 -4.46 -7.86 -11.64
C PHE A 111 -4.77 -7.38 -13.06
N ASN A 112 -5.56 -6.32 -13.24
CA ASN A 112 -5.83 -5.78 -14.59
C ASN A 112 -4.60 -5.12 -15.22
N ALA A 113 -3.70 -4.56 -14.41
CA ALA A 113 -2.38 -4.10 -14.83
C ALA A 113 -1.46 -5.27 -15.21
N MET A 114 -1.43 -6.35 -14.41
CA MET A 114 -0.62 -7.55 -14.72
C MET A 114 -1.17 -8.41 -15.89
N ARG A 115 -2.48 -8.34 -16.20
CA ARG A 115 -3.15 -9.07 -17.30
C ARG A 115 -2.76 -8.60 -18.71
N GLN A 116 -1.97 -7.52 -18.85
CA GLN A 116 -1.45 -7.10 -20.17
C GLN A 116 -0.41 -8.06 -20.75
N THR A 117 -0.16 -9.19 -20.08
CA THR A 117 0.62 -10.34 -20.57
C THR A 117 -0.18 -11.41 -21.31
N ASN A 118 -1.40 -11.10 -21.79
CA ASN A 118 -2.14 -11.89 -22.80
C ASN A 118 -2.90 -13.13 -22.27
N ILE A 119 -3.66 -13.01 -21.18
CA ILE A 119 -4.52 -14.11 -20.67
C ILE A 119 -5.98 -13.65 -20.51
N ASP A 120 -6.85 -14.29 -21.30
CA ASP A 120 -8.31 -14.13 -21.28
C ASP A 120 -8.92 -14.95 -20.14
N LEU A 121 -9.74 -14.31 -19.30
CA LEU A 121 -10.35 -14.92 -18.11
C LEU A 121 -11.69 -14.26 -17.82
N ASP A 122 -12.69 -15.11 -17.90
CA ASP A 122 -14.09 -14.93 -17.57
C ASP A 122 -14.29 -14.60 -16.06
N SER A 123 -15.13 -13.60 -15.79
CA SER A 123 -15.20 -12.88 -14.51
C SER A 123 -15.78 -13.67 -13.32
N GLU A 124 -16.30 -14.88 -13.53
CA GLU A 124 -16.83 -15.73 -12.45
C GLU A 124 -15.81 -16.71 -11.83
N LYS A 125 -14.56 -16.74 -12.31
CA LYS A 125 -13.50 -17.66 -11.81
C LYS A 125 -12.37 -16.99 -11.01
N LEU A 126 -12.53 -15.73 -10.58
CA LEU A 126 -11.49 -14.95 -9.87
C LEU A 126 -11.28 -15.33 -8.39
N LYS A 127 -11.38 -16.62 -8.06
CA LYS A 127 -10.93 -17.22 -6.80
C LYS A 127 -10.24 -18.54 -7.17
N PRO A 128 -8.91 -18.59 -7.30
CA PRO A 128 -7.95 -18.10 -6.31
C PRO A 128 -6.95 -17.09 -6.86
N LEU A 129 -6.72 -16.05 -6.07
CA LEU A 129 -5.69 -15.02 -6.21
C LEU A 129 -4.32 -15.64 -6.52
N LEU A 130 -3.71 -15.37 -7.69
CA LEU A 130 -2.41 -15.89 -8.18
C LEU A 130 -2.15 -17.38 -7.79
N PRO A 131 -2.12 -18.35 -8.72
CA PRO A 131 -1.69 -19.70 -8.34
C PRO A 131 -0.38 -19.58 -7.56
N ASP A 132 -0.24 -20.28 -6.44
CA ASP A 132 0.87 -20.06 -5.50
C ASP A 132 2.24 -20.01 -6.21
N SER A 133 2.38 -20.80 -7.29
CA SER A 133 3.53 -20.77 -8.19
C SER A 133 3.89 -19.41 -8.80
N ALA A 134 2.92 -18.55 -9.13
CA ALA A 134 3.15 -17.20 -9.64
C ALA A 134 3.55 -16.22 -8.53
N ARG A 135 3.12 -16.45 -7.29
CA ARG A 135 3.54 -15.65 -6.13
C ARG A 135 4.96 -15.97 -5.72
N ASP A 136 5.29 -17.26 -5.76
CA ASP A 136 6.59 -17.77 -5.34
C ASP A 136 7.72 -17.36 -6.32
N THR A 137 7.37 -16.98 -7.54
CA THR A 137 8.31 -16.57 -8.60
C THR A 137 8.35 -15.07 -8.85
N ALA A 138 7.51 -14.26 -8.19
CA ALA A 138 7.50 -12.82 -8.37
C ALA A 138 8.79 -12.19 -7.84
N LEU A 139 9.59 -11.58 -8.73
CA LEU A 139 10.82 -10.89 -8.37
C LEU A 139 10.59 -9.37 -8.27
N PRO A 140 11.21 -8.70 -7.29
CA PRO A 140 11.16 -7.24 -7.19
C PRO A 140 11.88 -6.61 -8.39
N LYS A 141 11.29 -5.56 -8.98
CA LYS A 141 11.94 -4.78 -10.04
C LYS A 141 13.10 -3.96 -9.49
N TYR A 142 12.97 -3.44 -8.27
CA TYR A 142 14.01 -2.68 -7.60
C TYR A 142 14.33 -3.26 -6.23
N THR A 143 15.62 -3.30 -5.89
CA THR A 143 16.10 -3.64 -4.55
C THR A 143 17.15 -2.62 -4.13
N TYR A 144 16.98 -2.01 -2.97
CA TYR A 144 17.93 -1.03 -2.44
C TYR A 144 18.07 -1.13 -0.93
N LYS A 145 19.12 -0.49 -0.39
CA LYS A 145 19.31 -0.34 1.05
C LYS A 145 19.20 1.12 1.45
N THR A 146 18.47 1.39 2.52
CA THR A 146 18.43 2.72 3.14
C THR A 146 19.75 3.00 3.86
N GLY A 147 20.03 4.26 4.20
CA GLY A 147 21.23 4.64 4.97
C GLY A 147 21.32 3.97 6.36
N ARG A 148 20.23 3.39 6.86
CA ARG A 148 20.18 2.62 8.12
C ARG A 148 20.32 1.11 7.90
N GLY A 149 20.69 0.65 6.71
CA GLY A 149 20.92 -0.75 6.39
C GLY A 149 19.66 -1.58 6.10
N LYS A 150 18.45 -1.02 6.25
CA LYS A 150 17.19 -1.67 5.86
C LYS A 150 17.15 -1.90 4.35
N GLN A 151 16.99 -3.14 3.91
CA GLN A 151 16.72 -3.53 2.52
C GLN A 151 15.25 -3.27 2.18
N VAL A 152 14.99 -2.72 1.01
CA VAL A 152 13.65 -2.48 0.47
C VAL A 152 13.57 -3.15 -0.90
N ASN A 153 12.57 -4.01 -1.06
CA ASN A 153 12.26 -4.69 -2.31
C ASN A 153 10.97 -4.10 -2.88
N VAL A 154 10.99 -3.67 -4.13
CA VAL A 154 9.88 -2.95 -4.75
C VAL A 154 9.45 -3.68 -6.00
N PHE A 155 8.17 -4.04 -6.03
CA PHE A 155 7.50 -4.59 -7.20
C PHE A 155 6.94 -3.45 -8.04
N PHE A 156 6.84 -3.64 -9.36
CA PHE A 156 6.36 -2.60 -10.27
C PHE A 156 5.03 -3.00 -10.90
N ILE A 157 4.09 -2.07 -10.92
CA ILE A 157 2.78 -2.22 -11.54
C ILE A 157 2.60 -1.07 -12.51
N ASP A 158 2.31 -1.40 -13.77
CA ASP A 158 2.01 -0.43 -14.81
C ASP A 158 0.55 -0.55 -15.25
N ASP A 159 -0.20 0.53 -15.08
CA ASP A 159 -1.60 0.70 -15.42
C ASP A 159 -1.74 1.78 -16.52
N PRO A 160 -1.43 1.45 -17.78
CA PRO A 160 -1.53 2.42 -18.87
C PRO A 160 -2.98 2.80 -19.16
N LYS A 161 -3.97 2.00 -18.73
CA LYS A 161 -5.40 2.28 -18.90
C LYS A 161 -5.94 3.30 -17.90
N GLY A 162 -5.24 3.52 -16.79
CA GLY A 162 -5.61 4.53 -15.80
C GLY A 162 -6.66 4.07 -14.79
N LEU A 163 -6.89 2.77 -14.65
CA LEU A 163 -7.91 2.21 -13.76
C LEU A 163 -7.63 2.55 -12.28
N LEU A 164 -6.37 2.68 -11.88
CA LEU A 164 -5.98 3.09 -10.53
C LEU A 164 -6.55 4.46 -10.14
N ARG A 165 -6.78 5.34 -11.11
CA ARG A 165 -7.28 6.70 -10.88
C ARG A 165 -8.78 6.77 -10.65
N GLU A 166 -9.49 5.70 -10.99
CA GLU A 166 -10.94 5.59 -10.78
C GLU A 166 -11.27 5.07 -9.37
N VAL A 167 -10.26 4.66 -8.60
CA VAL A 167 -10.42 4.22 -7.22
C VAL A 167 -10.25 5.37 -6.24
N GLU A 168 -11.17 5.41 -5.28
CA GLU A 168 -11.07 6.26 -4.11
C GLU A 168 -9.93 5.75 -3.21
N LEU A 169 -8.86 6.55 -3.11
CA LEU A 169 -7.71 6.24 -2.28
C LEU A 169 -7.97 6.67 -0.83
N SER A 170 -7.66 5.80 0.12
CA SER A 170 -7.78 6.10 1.54
C SER A 170 -6.76 5.30 2.34
N CYS A 171 -6.28 5.84 3.46
CA CYS A 171 -5.39 5.10 4.36
C CYS A 171 -6.21 4.53 5.52
N PRO A 172 -6.62 3.25 5.49
CA PRO A 172 -7.31 2.61 6.61
C PRO A 172 -6.39 2.36 7.80
N SER A 173 -5.07 2.31 7.61
CA SER A 173 -4.10 2.17 8.70
C SER A 173 -3.98 3.45 9.51
N ILE A 174 -4.02 3.31 10.84
CA ILE A 174 -3.90 4.41 11.80
C ILE A 174 -2.66 4.27 12.65
N ILE A 175 -2.05 5.40 12.99
CA ILE A 175 -0.92 5.47 13.91
C ILE A 175 -1.42 5.10 15.31
N LYS A 176 -0.90 4.00 15.85
CA LYS A 176 -1.14 3.55 17.22
C LYS A 176 0.05 3.90 18.08
N ASP A 177 -0.12 4.87 18.96
CA ASP A 177 0.94 5.29 19.88
C ASP A 177 0.92 4.45 21.16
N ALA A 178 1.64 3.34 21.17
CA ALA A 178 1.75 2.48 22.35
C ALA A 178 2.59 3.11 23.48
N THR A 179 3.40 4.12 23.18
CA THR A 179 4.41 4.67 24.10
C THR A 179 4.11 6.09 24.58
N GLY A 180 3.08 6.76 24.03
CA GLY A 180 2.74 8.15 24.34
C GLY A 180 3.64 9.19 23.64
N SER A 181 4.62 8.75 22.86
CA SER A 181 5.60 9.61 22.17
C SER A 181 5.05 10.30 20.92
N LEU A 182 3.92 9.83 20.41
CA LEU A 182 3.22 10.32 19.23
C LEU A 182 1.78 10.72 19.59
N SER A 183 1.52 11.14 20.83
CA SER A 183 0.16 11.34 21.35
C SER A 183 -0.72 12.25 20.49
N GLY A 184 -0.12 13.22 19.79
CA GLY A 184 -0.83 14.11 18.84
C GLY A 184 -1.14 13.50 17.47
N LEU A 185 -0.58 12.34 17.14
CA LEU A 185 -0.86 11.59 15.91
C LEU A 185 -1.65 10.30 16.19
N ASN A 186 -1.90 9.96 17.45
CA ASN A 186 -2.63 8.74 17.77
C ASN A 186 -4.04 8.76 17.17
N GLY A 187 -4.33 7.79 16.30
CA GLY A 187 -5.58 7.73 15.53
C GLY A 187 -5.57 8.51 14.21
N ALA A 188 -4.51 9.25 13.88
CA ALA A 188 -4.31 9.80 12.55
C ALA A 188 -3.96 8.68 11.54
N PRO A 189 -4.30 8.83 10.25
CA PRO A 189 -3.88 7.87 9.24
C PRO A 189 -2.35 7.84 9.10
N GLU A 190 -1.78 6.73 8.66
CA GLU A 190 -0.33 6.64 8.38
C GLU A 190 0.05 7.41 7.09
N ILE A 191 -0.88 7.50 6.14
CA ILE A 191 -0.81 8.32 4.93
C ILE A 191 -1.99 9.30 4.92
N ASP A 192 -1.73 10.60 4.97
CA ASP A 192 -2.78 11.63 5.04
C ASP A 192 -3.17 12.22 3.68
N CYS A 193 -2.37 11.99 2.64
CA CYS A 193 -2.60 12.54 1.32
C CYS A 193 -2.00 11.64 0.22
N PHE A 194 -2.61 11.64 -0.95
CA PHE A 194 -2.16 10.92 -2.14
C PHE A 194 -2.02 11.87 -3.32
N THR A 195 -1.09 11.57 -4.22
CA THR A 195 -0.96 12.29 -5.49
C THR A 195 -0.47 11.37 -6.61
N PHE A 196 -0.79 11.74 -7.85
CA PHE A 196 -0.18 11.17 -9.05
C PHE A 196 0.78 12.20 -9.65
N ALA A 197 2.08 11.91 -9.63
CA ALA A 197 3.13 12.80 -10.11
C ALA A 197 3.81 12.23 -11.37
N ASP A 198 4.24 13.07 -12.30
CA ASP A 198 5.13 12.59 -13.38
C ASP A 198 6.48 12.12 -12.81
N TRP A 199 7.34 11.54 -13.63
CA TRP A 199 8.57 10.95 -13.13
C TRP A 199 9.52 11.99 -12.52
N GLN A 200 9.61 13.20 -13.09
CA GLN A 200 10.47 14.28 -12.58
C GLN A 200 9.96 14.85 -11.25
N GLU A 201 8.65 15.04 -11.15
CA GLU A 201 7.99 15.50 -9.93
C GLU A 201 8.10 14.43 -8.85
N ALA A 202 7.81 13.17 -9.18
CA ALA A 202 7.93 12.07 -8.24
C ALA A 202 9.36 11.93 -7.70
N GLU A 203 10.38 11.99 -8.56
CA GLU A 203 11.79 11.98 -8.16
C GLU A 203 12.12 13.09 -7.15
N ARG A 204 11.56 14.29 -7.33
CA ARG A 204 11.82 15.42 -6.42
C ARG A 204 11.09 15.27 -5.08
N MET A 205 9.89 14.69 -5.09
CA MET A 205 9.02 14.56 -3.92
C MET A 205 9.45 13.45 -2.96
N VAL A 206 9.95 12.33 -3.49
CA VAL A 206 10.27 11.16 -2.67
C VAL A 206 11.58 11.29 -1.90
N PHE A 207 11.74 10.42 -0.90
CA PHE A 207 13.01 10.23 -0.20
C PHE A 207 14.18 10.02 -1.16
N GLU A 208 15.35 10.56 -0.83
CA GLU A 208 16.58 10.42 -1.64
C GLU A 208 16.87 8.97 -2.04
N SER A 209 16.70 8.04 -1.09
CA SER A 209 16.88 6.59 -1.33
C SER A 209 15.93 5.97 -2.36
N GLN A 210 14.85 6.66 -2.74
CA GLN A 210 13.84 6.19 -3.68
C GLN A 210 13.95 6.82 -5.07
N ARG A 211 14.68 7.94 -5.21
CA ARG A 211 14.75 8.74 -6.44
C ARG A 211 15.13 7.93 -7.67
N PHE A 212 16.03 6.97 -7.50
CA PHE A 212 16.53 6.14 -8.60
C PHE A 212 15.44 5.30 -9.30
N MET A 213 14.29 5.07 -8.64
CA MET A 213 13.18 4.31 -9.22
C MET A 213 12.38 5.11 -10.26
N PHE A 214 12.56 6.43 -10.31
CA PHE A 214 11.77 7.35 -11.14
C PHE A 214 12.54 7.86 -12.37
N LYS A 215 13.57 7.14 -12.82
CA LYS A 215 14.34 7.53 -14.01
C LYS A 215 13.60 7.08 -15.27
N THR A 216 13.68 7.88 -16.35
CA THR A 216 13.12 7.54 -17.67
C THR A 216 13.65 6.20 -18.16
N GLU A 217 12.72 5.29 -18.43
CA GLU A 217 12.91 4.14 -19.34
C GLU A 217 12.63 4.58 -20.77
#